data_AF-A0A9X3MEX7-F1
#
_entry.id   AF-A0A9X3MEX7-F1
#
_cell.length_a   1.000
_cell.length_b   1.000
_cell.length_c   1.000
_cell.angle_alpha   90.00
_cell.angle_beta   90.00
_cell.angle_gamma   90.00
#
_symmetry.space_group_name_H-M   'P 1'
#
loop_
_entity.id
_entity.type
_entity.pdbx_description
1 polymer ?
#
loop_
_entity_poly.entity_id
_entity_poly.type
_entity_poly.pdbx_seq_one_letter_code
_entity_poly.pdbx_strand_id
1 'polypeptide(L)' 'MEELVTVVLRAIVRSIIIEIFLWRLSYCTGYIGLSIITLGKRPHKPMSKAMRIRISYFGIFLLVVFLVFMF' A
#
# COMPACT_ATOMS: atom_id res chain seq x y z
N MET A 1 -29.11 11.38 18.41
CA MET A 1 -27.72 11.81 18.72
C MET A 1 -26.79 10.61 18.84
N GLU A 2 -27.11 9.59 19.65
CA GLU A 2 -26.26 8.40 19.82
C GLU A 2 -26.08 7.55 18.54
N GLU A 3 -27.15 7.36 17.75
CA GLU A 3 -27.06 6.65 16.46
C GLU A 3 -26.17 7.37 15.44
N LEU A 4 -26.17 8.70 15.42
CA LEU A 4 -25.32 9.48 14.53
C LEU A 4 -23.84 9.32 14.89
N VAL A 5 -23.52 9.32 16.20
CA VAL A 5 -22.16 9.14 16.70
C VAL A 5 -21.63 7.75 16.35
N THR A 6 -22.45 6.70 16.47
CA THR A 6 -22.05 5.33 16.14
C THR A 6 -21.83 5.11 14.64
N VAL A 7 -22.64 5.73 13.77
CA VAL A 7 -22.45 5.70 12.32
C VAL A 7 -21.14 6.39 11.91
N VAL A 8 -20.87 7.57 12.45
CA VAL A 8 -19.64 8.33 12.16
C VAL A 8 -18.41 7.57 12.66
N LEU A 9 -18.45 7.04 13.89
CA LEU A 9 -17.33 6.27 14.44
C LEU A 9 -17.01 5.03 13.60
N ARG A 10 -18.04 4.32 13.14
CA ARG A 10 -17.88 3.15 12.25
C ARG A 10 -17.23 3.54 10.92
N ALA A 11 -17.61 4.68 10.35
CA ALA A 11 -17.03 5.18 9.10
C ALA A 11 -15.54 5.54 9.28
N ILE A 12 -15.18 6.20 10.39
CA ILE A 12 -13.78 6.54 10.71
C ILE A 12 -12.94 5.27 10.87
N VAL A 13 -13.41 4.31 11.68
CA VAL A 13 -12.70 3.03 11.88
C VAL A 13 -12.51 2.30 10.55
N ARG A 14 -13.54 2.25 9.71
CA ARG A 14 -13.46 1.64 8.38
C ARG A 14 -12.43 2.35 7.49
N SER A 15 -12.40 3.68 7.51
CA SER A 15 -11.42 4.47 6.76
C SER A 15 -9.99 4.17 7.20
N ILE A 16 -9.73 4.10 8.51
CA ILE A 16 -8.40 3.79 9.06
C ILE A 16 -7.95 2.39 8.61
N ILE A 17 -8.85 1.40 8.68
CA ILE A 17 -8.55 0.03 8.24
C ILE A 17 -8.18 0.01 6.75
N ILE A 18 -8.96 0.72 5.92
CA ILE A 18 -8.71 0.81 4.48
C ILE A 18 -7.36 1.46 4.20
N GLU A 19 -7.03 2.55 4.89
CA GLU A 19 -5.76 3.26 4.71
C GLU A 19 -4.55 2.39 5.07
N ILE A 20 -4.62 1.70 6.21
CA ILE A 20 -3.58 0.73 6.63
C ILE A 20 -3.44 -0.39 5.61
N PHE A 21 -4.57 -0.90 5.11
CA PHE A 21 -4.58 -1.97 4.12
C PHE A 21 -3.95 -1.51 2.80
N LEU A 22 -4.30 -0.32 2.31
CA LEU A 22 -3.72 0.27 1.09
C LEU A 22 -2.21 0.50 1.24
N TRP A 23 -1.75 0.95 2.40
CA TRP A 23 -0.33 1.13 2.67
C TRP A 23 0.44 -0.21 2.63
N ARG A 24 -0.12 -1.26 3.25
CA ARG A 24 0.48 -2.60 3.19
C ARG A 24 0.46 -3.17 1.78
N LEU A 25 -0.68 -3.04 1.09
CA LEU A 25 -0.86 -3.56 -0.27
C LEU A 25 0.15 -2.91 -1.23
N SER A 26 0.24 -1.58 -1.21
CA SER A 26 1.23 -0.86 -2.02
C SER A 26 2.66 -1.28 -1.72
N TYR A 27 3.05 -1.38 -0.45
CA TYR A 27 4.39 -1.84 -0.09
C TYR A 27 4.68 -3.26 -0.62
N CYS A 28 3.74 -4.20 -0.44
CA CYS A 28 3.90 -5.57 -0.92
C CYS A 28 3.98 -5.64 -2.45
N THR A 29 3.08 -4.95 -3.16
CA THR A 29 3.10 -4.90 -4.63
C THR A 29 4.38 -4.30 -5.15
N GLY A 30 4.85 -3.20 -4.56
CA GLY A 30 6.11 -2.57 -4.93
C GLY A 30 7.30 -3.48 -4.68
N TYR A 31 7.30 -4.24 -3.59
CA TYR A 31 8.37 -5.19 -3.27
C TYR A 31 8.38 -6.37 -4.25
N ILE A 32 7.22 -6.89 -4.63
CA ILE A 32 7.08 -7.95 -5.63
C ILE A 32 7.58 -7.44 -6.99
N GLY A 33 7.11 -6.28 -7.43
CA GLY A 33 7.54 -5.69 -8.70
C GLY A 33 9.04 -5.42 -8.74
N LEU A 34 9.61 -4.89 -7.65
CA LEU A 34 11.05 -4.71 -7.54
C LEU A 34 11.78 -6.05 -7.65
N SER A 35 11.29 -7.08 -6.94
CA SER A 35 11.87 -8.42 -6.99
C SER A 35 11.82 -9.02 -8.39
N ILE A 36 10.78 -8.74 -9.19
CA ILE A 36 10.70 -9.19 -10.59
C ILE A 36 11.77 -8.46 -11.43
N ILE A 37 11.84 -7.13 -11.32
CA ILE A 37 12.79 -6.29 -12.09
C ILE A 37 14.24 -6.66 -11.76
N THR A 38 14.53 -6.97 -10.50
CA THR A 38 15.88 -7.29 -10.03
C THR A 38 16.21 -8.78 -10.11
N LEU A 39 15.37 -9.60 -10.77
CA LEU A 39 15.55 -11.06 -10.91
C LEU A 39 15.71 -11.77 -9.56
N GLY A 40 14.91 -11.37 -8.58
CA GLY A 40 14.87 -11.93 -7.23
C GLY A 40 15.87 -11.32 -6.25
N LYS A 41 16.69 -10.33 -6.66
CA LYS A 41 17.60 -9.64 -5.74
C LYS A 41 16.81 -8.81 -4.74
N ARG A 42 17.03 -9.06 -3.45
CA ARG A 42 16.36 -8.36 -2.36
C ARG A 42 17.23 -7.21 -1.85
N PRO A 43 16.64 -6.06 -1.48
CA PRO A 43 17.39 -5.00 -0.83
C PRO A 43 18.01 -5.51 0.48
N HIS A 44 19.28 -5.15 0.70
CA HIS A 44 20.03 -5.55 1.90
C HIS A 44 19.37 -4.98 3.16
N LYS A 45 19.29 -5.79 4.22
CA LYS A 45 18.75 -5.37 5.52
C LYS A 45 19.89 -4.85 6.42
N PRO A 46 19.65 -3.84 7.28
CA PRO A 46 18.37 -3.15 7.50
C PRO A 46 18.07 -2.14 6.40
N MET A 47 16.82 -2.16 5.91
CA MET A 47 16.39 -1.25 4.86
C MET A 47 16.00 0.11 5.45
N SER A 48 16.53 1.20 4.89
CA SER A 48 16.24 2.55 5.37
C SER A 48 14.76 2.91 5.25
N LYS A 49 14.26 3.81 6.13
CA LYS A 49 12.88 4.32 6.06
C LYS A 49 12.57 4.93 4.68
N ALA A 50 13.53 5.68 4.12
CA ALA A 50 13.41 6.28 2.80
C ALA A 50 13.23 5.23 1.69
N MET A 51 14.01 4.14 1.72
CA MET A 51 13.87 3.06 0.74
C MET A 51 12.51 2.36 0.86
N ARG A 52 12.01 2.17 2.09
CA ARG A 52 10.66 1.59 2.32
C ARG A 52 9.57 2.43 1.67
N ILE A 53 9.63 3.74 1.83
CA ILE A 53 8.69 4.69 1.23
C ILE A 53 8.78 4.63 -0.30
N ARG A 54 9.99 4.59 -0.88
CA ARG A 54 10.18 4.46 -2.33
C ARG A 54 9.56 3.19 -2.89
N ILE A 55 9.71 2.06 -2.19
CA ILE A 55 9.07 0.79 -2.59
C ILE A 55 7.54 0.92 -2.53
N SER A 56 6.98 1.53 -1.49
CA SER A 56 5.53 1.79 -1.42
C SER A 56 5.04 2.64 -2.60
N TYR A 57 5.71 3.75 -2.92
CA TYR A 57 5.34 4.59 -4.07
C TYR A 57 5.41 3.83 -5.40
N PHE A 58 6.45 3.02 -5.58
CA PHE A 58 6.55 2.16 -6.75
C PHE A 58 5.40 1.16 -6.83
N GLY A 59 4.98 0.59 -5.70
CA GLY A 59 3.81 -0.28 -5.65
C GLY A 59 2.48 0.42 -5.93
N ILE A 60 2.31 1.66 -5.49
CA ILE A 60 1.15 2.50 -5.88
C ILE A 60 1.15 2.68 -7.40
N PHE A 61 2.29 3.04 -7.98
CA PHE A 61 2.43 3.19 -9.43
C PHE A 61 2.05 1.90 -10.18
N LEU A 62 2.53 0.74 -9.73
CA LEU A 62 2.17 -0.55 -10.33
C LEU A 62 0.67 -0.86 -10.22
N LEU A 63 0.05 -0.58 -9.07
CA LEU A 63 -1.39 -0.78 -8.89
C LEU A 63 -2.20 0.11 -9.85
N VAL A 64 -1.82 1.38 -10.00
CA VAL A 64 -2.46 2.31 -10.93
C VAL A 64 -2.30 1.85 -12.37
N VAL A 65 -1.09 1.45 -12.77
CA VAL A 65 -0.82 0.91 -14.10
C VAL A 65 -1.71 -0.31 -14.35
N PHE A 66 -1.74 -1.27 -13.42
CA PHE A 66 -2.57 -2.47 -13.55
C PHE A 66 -4.06 -2.14 -13.69
N LEU A 67 -4.58 -1.19 -12.90
CA LEU A 67 -5.97 -0.74 -13.01
C LEU A 67 -6.28 -0.10 -14.38
N VAL A 68 -5.37 0.71 -14.91
CA VAL A 68 -5.52 1.34 -16.23
C VAL A 68 -5.48 0.32 -17.37
N PHE A 69 -4.70 -0.75 -17.24
CA PHE A 69 -4.62 -1.79 -18.28
C PHE A 69 -5.75 -2.83 -18.20
N MET A 70 -6.39 -2.98 -17.04
CA MET A 70 -7.52 -3.91 -16.87
C MET A 70 -8.89 -3.31 -17.23
N PHE A 71 -8.97 -1.99 -17.36
CA PHE A 71 -10.17 -1.26 -17.80
C PHE A 71 -10.01 -0.80 -19.26
#